data_AF-A0A2P8FSN4-F1
#
_entry.id   AF-A0A2P8FSN4-F1
#
_cell.length_a   1.000
_cell.length_b   1.000
_cell.length_c   1.000
_cell.angle_alpha   90.00
_cell.angle_beta   90.00
_cell.angle_gamma   90.00
#
_symmetry.space_group_name_H-M   'P 1'
#
loop_
_entity.id
_entity.type
_entity.pdbx_description
1 polymer ?
#
loop_
_entity_poly.entity_id
_entity_poly.type
_entity_poly.pdbx_seq_one_letter_code
_entity_poly.pdbx_strand_id
1 'polypeptide(L)' 'MGKQAYVYYRESLAGHLEETDEGYTFVYDPKYLESNDPMPVSLTLPLQSEAFTSRILFAFFDGLIPVD' A
#
# COMPACT_ATOMS: atom_id res chain seq x y z
N MET A 1 3.32 -14.45 -12.51
CA MET A 1 2.07 -13.91 -11.93
C MET A 1 2.46 -13.39 -10.55
N GLY A 2 2.50 -12.06 -10.38
CA GLY A 2 2.92 -11.44 -9.11
C GLY A 2 1.95 -11.78 -7.97
N LYS A 3 2.42 -11.68 -6.72
CA LYS A 3 1.55 -11.76 -5.55
C LYS A 3 0.93 -10.40 -5.31
N GLN A 4 -0.37 -10.37 -5.04
CA GLN A 4 -1.10 -9.14 -4.74
C GLN A 4 -1.77 -9.25 -3.37
N ALA A 5 -1.84 -8.13 -2.67
CA ALA A 5 -2.54 -7.97 -1.42
C ALA A 5 -3.41 -6.70 -1.45
N TYR A 6 -4.60 -6.80 -0.86
CA TYR A 6 -5.46 -5.66 -0.62
C TYR A 6 -5.11 -5.05 0.73
N VAL A 7 -4.82 -3.75 0.74
CA VAL A 7 -4.48 -3.01 1.95
C VAL A 7 -5.72 -2.25 2.38
N TYR A 8 -6.21 -2.56 3.58
CA TYR A 8 -7.34 -1.87 4.18
C TYR A 8 -6.86 -0.92 5.27
N TYR A 9 -7.36 0.30 5.25
CA TYR A 9 -7.31 1.19 6.42
C TYR A 9 -8.64 1.09 7.14
N ARG A 10 -8.65 0.45 8.31
CA ARG A 10 -9.89 0.01 8.97
C ARG A 10 -10.67 -0.91 8.04
N GLU A 11 -11.89 -0.55 7.66
CA GLU A 11 -12.77 -1.33 6.77
C GLU A 11 -12.72 -0.84 5.31
N SER A 12 -11.98 0.24 5.02
CA SER A 12 -11.92 0.85 3.70
C SER A 12 -10.74 0.31 2.90
N LEU A 13 -10.98 -0.17 1.67
CA LEU A 13 -9.91 -0.56 0.75
C LEU A 13 -9.07 0.66 0.42
N ALA A 14 -7.88 0.76 1.02
CA ALA A 14 -7.00 1.91 0.86
C ALA A 14 -6.16 1.79 -0.40
N GLY A 15 -5.72 0.59 -0.76
CA GLY A 15 -4.91 0.39 -1.94
C GLY A 15 -4.51 -1.05 -2.21
N HIS A 16 -3.65 -1.20 -3.20
CA HIS A 16 -3.14 -2.48 -3.67
C HIS A 16 -1.63 -2.51 -3.49
N LEU A 17 -1.14 -3.57 -2.84
CA LEU A 17 0.28 -3.90 -2.75
C LEU A 17 0.55 -5.06 -3.70
N GLU A 18 1.53 -4.92 -4.58
CA GLU A 18 1.90 -5.94 -5.55
C GLU A 18 3.41 -6.21 -5.53
N GLU A 19 3.79 -7.47 -5.54
CA GLU A 19 5.15 -7.93 -5.83
C GLU A 19 5.30 -8.10 -7.35
N THR A 20 6.27 -7.40 -7.92
CA THR A 20 6.61 -7.41 -9.35
C THR A 20 8.03 -7.94 -9.56
N ASP A 21 8.43 -8.14 -10.82
CA ASP A 21 9.79 -8.58 -11.15
C ASP A 21 10.86 -7.52 -10.77
N GLU A 22 10.47 -6.27 -10.55
CA GLU A 22 11.36 -5.16 -10.18
C GLU A 22 11.34 -4.81 -8.68
N GLY A 23 10.48 -5.48 -7.90
CA GLY A 23 10.32 -5.27 -6.47
C GLY A 23 8.86 -5.20 -6.06
N TYR A 24 8.45 -4.10 -5.44
CA TYR A 24 7.12 -3.90 -4.90
C TYR A 24 6.53 -2.58 -5.36
N THR A 25 5.22 -2.59 -5.64
CA THR A 25 4.44 -1.39 -5.90
C THR A 25 3.30 -1.26 -4.89
N PHE A 26 3.02 -0.04 -4.46
CA PHE A 26 1.83 0.28 -3.68
C PHE A 26 1.09 1.45 -4.35
N VAL A 27 -0.20 1.25 -4.60
CA VAL A 27 -1.07 2.25 -5.23
C VAL A 27 -2.33 2.41 -4.40
N TYR A 28 -2.68 3.64 -4.04
CA TYR A 28 -3.96 3.92 -3.40
C TYR A 28 -5.11 3.67 -4.37
N ASP A 29 -6.21 3.13 -3.86
CA ASP A 29 -7.44 2.99 -4.64
C ASP A 29 -8.01 4.39 -4.93
N PRO A 30 -8.35 4.73 -6.19
CA PRO A 30 -8.90 6.05 -6.52
C PRO A 30 -10.14 6.42 -5.72
N LYS A 31 -11.03 5.48 -5.42
CA LYS A 31 -12.23 5.72 -4.61
C LYS A 31 -11.88 6.00 -3.16
N TYR A 32 -10.76 5.47 -2.66
CA TYR A 32 -10.26 5.80 -1.34
C TYR A 32 -9.73 7.24 -1.31
N LEU A 33 -8.96 7.65 -2.32
CA LEU A 33 -8.45 9.03 -2.43
C LEU A 33 -9.58 10.07 -2.53
N GLU A 34 -10.70 9.70 -3.17
CA GLU A 34 -11.89 10.55 -3.30
C GLU A 34 -12.86 10.45 -2.11
N SER A 35 -12.58 9.60 -1.12
CA SER A 35 -13.45 9.40 0.04
C SER A 35 -13.42 10.61 0.98
N ASN A 36 -14.31 10.62 1.98
CA ASN A 36 -14.33 11.71 2.96
C ASN A 36 -13.16 11.55 3.95
N ASP A 37 -12.25 12.53 3.94
CA ASP A 37 -11.07 12.60 4.82
C ASP A 37 -10.20 11.33 4.80
N PRO A 38 -9.62 10.95 3.64
CA PRO A 38 -8.76 9.78 3.54
C PRO A 38 -7.54 9.93 4.45
N MET A 39 -7.12 8.83 5.06
CA MET A 39 -5.91 8.77 5.87
C MET A 39 -4.83 7.96 5.14
N PRO A 40 -3.56 8.40 5.15
CA PRO A 40 -2.48 7.59 4.61
C PRO A 40 -2.30 6.32 5.46
N VAL A 41 -1.99 5.20 4.82
CA VAL A 41 -1.70 3.94 5.52
C VAL A 41 -0.42 4.04 6.35
N SER A 42 0.52 4.91 5.94
CA SER A 42 1.78 5.18 6.63
C SER A 42 2.23 6.62 6.37
N LEU A 43 2.96 7.21 7.32
CA LEU A 43 3.63 8.51 7.12
C LEU A 43 4.64 8.49 5.96
N THR A 44 5.19 7.32 5.64
CA THR A 44 6.14 7.14 4.53
C THR A 44 5.46 6.81 3.20
N LEU A 45 4.14 6.66 3.18
CA LEU A 45 3.32 6.41 2.00
C LEU A 45 2.19 7.45 1.97
N PRO A 46 2.50 8.74 1.75
CA PRO A 46 1.49 9.80 1.75
C PRO A 46 0.44 9.58 0.66
N LEU A 47 -0.75 10.18 0.82
CA LEU A 47 -1.81 10.08 -0.18
C LEU A 47 -1.35 10.72 -1.49
N GLN A 48 -1.38 9.92 -2.55
CA GLN A 48 -1.11 10.34 -3.92
C GLN A 48 -1.70 9.32 -4.90
N SER A 49 -1.90 9.73 -6.15
CA SER A 49 -2.41 8.85 -7.22
C SER A 49 -1.33 7.96 -7.83
N GLU A 50 -0.08 8.43 -7.79
CA GLU A 50 1.08 7.78 -8.37
C GLU A 50 1.52 6.58 -7.53
N ALA A 51 1.92 5.51 -8.21
CA ALA A 51 2.44 4.33 -7.55
C ALA A 51 3.73 4.64 -6.77
N PHE A 52 3.79 4.18 -5.53
CA PHE A 52 5.05 4.01 -4.83
C PHE A 52 5.74 2.77 -5.37
N THR A 53 7.05 2.85 -5.59
CA THR A 53 7.86 1.69 -6.02
C THR A 53 9.07 1.52 -5.12
N SER A 54 9.47 0.28 -4.88
CA SER A 54 10.62 -0.06 -4.05
C SER A 54 11.18 -1.42 -4.49
N ARG A 55 12.51 -1.62 -4.38
CA ARG A 55 13.12 -2.93 -4.67
C ARG A 55 12.87 -3.97 -3.57
N ILE A 56 12.43 -3.52 -2.40
CA ILE A 56 12.11 -4.34 -1.23
C ILE A 56 10.71 -3.99 -0.72
N LEU A 57 10.12 -4.85 0.10
CA LEU A 57 8.85 -4.55 0.76
C LEU A 57 9.00 -3.25 1.56
N PHE A 58 8.00 -2.36 1.45
CA PHE A 58 8.02 -1.10 2.18
C PHE A 58 8.10 -1.36 3.68
N ALA A 59 8.98 -0.62 4.38
CA ALA A 59 9.26 -0.83 5.80
C ALA A 59 8.01 -0.81 6.69
N PHE A 60 6.96 -0.07 6.30
CA PHE A 60 5.67 -0.10 6.98
C PHE A 60 5.03 -1.50 6.97
N PHE A 61 4.96 -2.15 5.80
CA PHE A 61 4.38 -3.49 5.67
C PHE A 61 5.28 -4.56 6.29
N ASP A 62 6.60 -4.42 6.16
CA ASP A 62 7.57 -5.31 6.80
C ASP A 62 7.41 -5.30 8.33
N GLY A 63 7.19 -4.12 8.92
CA GLY A 63 6.94 -3.95 10.35
C GLY A 63 5.60 -4.51 10.85
N LEU A 64 4.68 -4.94 9.96
CA LEU A 64 3.43 -5.63 10.32
C LEU A 64 3.60 -7.15 10.41
N ILE A 65 4.69 -7.69 9.88
CA ILE A 65 4.93 -9.13 9.86
C ILE A 65 5.37 -9.54 11.27
N PRO A 66 4.70 -10.51 11.92
CA PRO A 66 5.15 -11.04 13.18
C PRO A 66 6.57 -11.61 13.02
N VAL A 67 7.42 -11.28 13.99
CA VAL A 67 8.65 -12.03 14.19
C VAL A 67 8.29 -13.20 15.13
N ASP A 68 8.41 -14.41 14.59
CA ASP A 68 8.13 -15.74 15.18
C ASP A 68 6.70 -16.31 15.04
#